data_AF-A0A660T2T5-F1
#
_entry.id   AF-A0A660T2T5-F1
#
_cell.length_a   1.000
_cell.length_b   1.000
_cell.length_c   1.000
_cell.angle_alpha   90.00
_cell.angle_beta   90.00
_cell.angle_gamma   90.00
#
_symmetry.space_group_name_H-M   'P 1'
#
loop_
_entity.id
_entity.type
_entity.pdbx_description
1 polymer ?
#
loop_
_entity_poly.entity_id
_entity_poly.type
_entity_poly.pdbx_seq_one_letter_code
_entity_poly.pdbx_strand_id
1 'polypeptide(L)'
;MRYLIKWLVFLLLFSSFPAFGEEGNVGILVKGPEREMGFPYIYPNALETWSGFYRYLYSDIEVYFTRGFILLPAEWEKHLCGKISGFVPEGNVFFYQDTSWSLLFLFSLNESNLEKSSIVLSLKEQCSFVDKFIPRLKYLLRDSNVLDPPLLPAILEFP
;
A
#
# COMPACT_ATOMS: atom_id res chain seq x y z
N MET A 1 -4.82 48.10 42.96
CA MET A 1 -5.14 46.72 42.54
C MET A 1 -6.29 46.68 41.51
N ARG A 2 -6.06 47.12 40.26
CA ARG A 2 -7.13 47.14 39.22
C ARG A 2 -6.65 46.81 37.78
N TYR A 3 -5.44 46.26 37.61
CA TYR A 3 -4.84 46.04 36.28
C TYR A 3 -4.43 44.59 35.97
N LEU A 4 -4.85 43.60 36.78
CA LEU A 4 -4.36 42.21 36.65
C LEU A 4 -5.28 41.27 35.85
N ILE A 5 -6.48 41.72 35.44
CA ILE A 5 -7.50 40.82 34.85
C ILE A 5 -7.49 40.83 33.30
N LYS A 6 -6.83 41.81 32.65
CA LYS A 6 -6.88 41.95 31.18
C LYS A 6 -5.98 41.01 30.38
N TRP A 7 -4.99 40.36 31.00
CA TRP A 7 -4.07 39.46 30.29
C TRP A 7 -4.49 37.99 30.29
N LEU A 8 -5.48 37.60 31.10
CA LEU A 8 -5.92 36.21 31.18
C LEU A 8 -6.85 35.78 30.03
N VAL A 9 -7.51 36.74 29.37
CA VAL A 9 -8.47 36.46 28.29
C VAL A 9 -7.77 36.17 26.96
N PHE A 10 -6.52 36.59 26.78
CA PHE A 10 -5.78 36.35 25.54
C PHE A 10 -5.22 34.92 25.43
N LEU A 11 -5.12 34.18 26.54
CA LEU A 11 -4.53 32.84 26.59
C LEU A 11 -5.53 31.70 26.31
N LEU A 12 -6.84 32.00 26.24
CA LEU A 12 -7.89 31.03 25.93
C LEU A 12 -8.31 31.01 24.45
N LEU A 13 -7.72 31.87 23.62
CA LEU A 13 -8.00 31.92 22.17
C LEU A 13 -6.98 31.15 21.31
N PHE A 14 -5.95 30.56 21.92
CA PHE A 14 -4.91 29.80 21.20
C PHE A 14 -5.06 28.27 21.27
N SER A 15 -6.10 27.74 21.93
CA SER A 15 -6.29 26.29 22.10
C SER A 15 -7.08 25.60 20.99
N SER A 16 -7.47 26.31 19.93
CA SER A 16 -8.03 25.72 18.73
C SER A 16 -6.93 25.50 17.69
N PHE A 17 -5.90 24.73 18.05
CA PHE A 17 -5.14 24.04 17.01
C PHE A 17 -6.07 22.98 16.46
N PRO A 18 -6.38 22.97 15.14
CA PRO A 18 -7.07 21.83 14.56
C PRO A 18 -6.20 20.61 14.88
N ALA A 19 -6.80 19.63 15.58
CA ALA A 19 -6.19 18.32 15.71
C ALA A 19 -5.88 17.87 14.28
N PHE A 20 -4.58 17.73 13.98
CA PHE A 20 -4.14 17.13 12.74
C PHE A 20 -4.92 15.82 12.59
N GLY A 21 -5.70 15.75 11.51
CA GLY A 21 -6.53 14.58 11.21
C GLY A 21 -5.66 13.34 11.27
N GLU A 22 -6.19 12.30 11.90
CA GLU A 22 -5.57 11.00 12.08
C GLU A 22 -5.08 10.46 10.73
N GLU A 23 -3.81 10.68 10.40
CA GLU A 23 -3.15 10.18 9.18
C GLU A 23 -3.12 8.63 9.11
N GLY A 24 -3.62 7.94 10.14
CA GLY A 24 -3.62 6.49 10.26
C GLY A 24 -4.52 5.77 9.24
N ASN A 25 -5.61 6.37 8.78
CA ASN A 25 -6.63 5.67 7.98
C ASN A 25 -6.54 5.94 6.46
N VAL A 26 -5.38 6.39 5.97
CA VAL A 26 -5.16 6.64 4.54
C VAL A 26 -3.88 5.94 4.08
N GLY A 27 -3.98 5.20 2.98
CA GLY A 27 -2.84 4.65 2.25
C GLY A 27 -2.46 5.60 1.13
N ILE A 28 -1.21 6.03 1.06
CA ILE A 28 -0.73 7.02 0.09
C ILE A 28 0.38 6.42 -0.76
N LEU A 29 0.29 6.55 -2.08
CA LEU A 29 1.38 6.27 -3.01
C LEU A 29 2.46 7.34 -2.83
N VAL A 30 3.60 6.96 -2.26
CA VAL A 30 4.74 7.85 -2.00
C VAL A 30 5.66 7.93 -3.22
N LYS A 31 5.77 6.84 -3.99
CA LYS A 31 6.70 6.73 -5.13
C LYS A 31 6.18 5.72 -6.17
N GLY A 32 6.39 5.97 -7.46
CA GLY A 32 6.00 5.09 -8.57
C GLY A 32 4.82 5.60 -9.41
N PRO A 33 4.37 4.85 -10.44
CA PRO A 33 4.92 3.56 -10.88
C PRO A 33 6.32 3.71 -11.52
N GLU A 34 7.29 2.94 -11.04
CA GLU A 34 8.63 2.85 -11.65
C GLU A 34 8.74 1.56 -12.46
N ARG A 35 9.22 1.67 -13.70
CA ARG A 35 9.39 0.51 -14.58
C ARG A 35 10.62 -0.27 -14.17
N GLU A 36 10.46 -1.57 -14.00
CA GLU A 36 11.49 -2.50 -13.58
C GLU A 36 11.46 -3.79 -14.41
N MET A 37 12.47 -4.63 -14.24
CA MET A 37 12.57 -5.95 -14.86
C MET A 37 12.70 -7.01 -13.77
N GLY A 38 11.90 -8.06 -13.90
CA GLY A 38 11.81 -9.11 -12.90
C GLY A 38 10.62 -8.90 -11.98
N PHE A 39 9.96 -10.01 -11.64
CA PHE A 39 8.90 -10.07 -10.64
C PHE A 39 9.43 -10.84 -9.42
N PRO A 40 9.50 -10.24 -8.22
CA PRO A 40 10.04 -10.91 -7.04
C PRO A 40 9.35 -12.25 -6.74
N TYR A 41 10.05 -13.17 -6.08
CA TYR A 41 9.60 -14.55 -5.77
C TYR A 41 9.37 -15.48 -6.97
N ILE A 42 9.62 -15.01 -8.19
CA ILE A 42 9.41 -15.78 -9.41
C ILE A 42 10.73 -15.81 -10.16
N TYR A 43 11.63 -16.69 -9.76
CA TYR A 43 12.93 -16.80 -10.40
C TYR A 43 13.03 -18.02 -11.32
N PRO A 44 13.73 -17.90 -12.46
CA PRO A 44 14.14 -16.68 -13.17
C PRO A 44 13.02 -16.13 -14.06
N ASN A 45 12.80 -14.81 -14.09
CA ASN A 45 11.88 -14.20 -15.06
C ASN A 45 12.40 -12.86 -15.59
N ALA A 46 12.10 -12.58 -16.86
CA ALA A 46 12.35 -11.30 -17.52
C ALA A 46 11.03 -10.55 -17.74
N LEU A 47 10.11 -10.65 -16.78
CA LEU A 47 8.82 -9.98 -16.86
C LEU A 47 9.04 -8.48 -16.67
N GLU A 48 8.38 -7.70 -17.51
CA GLU A 48 8.30 -6.26 -17.34
C GLU A 48 7.35 -5.95 -16.18
N THR A 49 7.83 -5.20 -15.20
CA THR A 49 7.08 -4.87 -14.00
C THR A 49 7.04 -3.37 -13.76
N TRP A 50 6.07 -2.94 -12.96
CA TRP A 50 5.96 -1.59 -12.47
C TRP A 50 5.79 -1.62 -10.95
N SER A 51 6.70 -1.00 -10.21
CA SER A 51 6.69 -0.95 -8.76
C SER A 51 6.09 0.37 -8.25
N GLY A 52 5.37 0.30 -7.14
CA GLY A 52 4.87 1.47 -6.42
C GLY A 52 5.03 1.29 -4.92
N PHE A 53 5.43 2.36 -4.23
CA PHE A 53 5.68 2.36 -2.79
C PHE A 53 4.58 3.14 -2.09
N TYR A 54 3.90 2.49 -1.16
CA TYR A 54 2.82 3.05 -0.38
C TYR A 54 3.22 3.23 1.06
N ARG A 55 2.67 4.26 1.70
CA ARG A 55 2.68 4.41 3.15
C ARG A 55 1.28 4.20 3.70
N TYR A 56 1.14 3.30 4.65
CA TYR A 56 -0.12 2.98 5.32
C TYR A 56 0.16 2.56 6.76
N LEU A 57 -0.51 3.18 7.75
CA LEU A 57 -0.29 2.93 9.17
C LEU A 57 1.20 2.97 9.59
N TYR A 58 1.95 3.93 9.04
CA TYR A 58 3.41 4.11 9.25
C TYR A 58 4.28 2.96 8.72
N SER A 59 3.71 2.02 7.98
CA SER A 59 4.42 0.96 7.28
C SER A 59 4.59 1.31 5.81
N ASP A 60 5.74 0.94 5.24
CA ASP A 60 5.97 1.03 3.81
C ASP A 60 5.56 -0.30 3.16
N ILE A 61 4.77 -0.24 2.10
CA ILE A 61 4.26 -1.39 1.34
C ILE A 61 4.73 -1.22 -0.09
N GLU A 62 5.40 -2.23 -0.64
CA GLU A 62 5.78 -2.24 -2.04
C GLU A 62 4.79 -3.06 -2.85
N VAL A 63 4.35 -2.52 -3.98
CA VAL A 63 3.40 -3.15 -4.88
C VAL A 63 4.02 -3.29 -6.25
N TYR A 64 4.21 -4.52 -6.70
CA TYR A 64 4.61 -4.82 -8.07
C TYR A 64 3.38 -5.13 -8.90
N PHE A 65 3.31 -4.53 -10.08
CA PHE A 65 2.31 -4.82 -11.11
C PHE A 65 3.01 -5.37 -12.34
N THR A 66 2.44 -6.41 -12.94
CA THR A 66 2.82 -6.87 -14.27
C THR A 66 1.60 -7.08 -15.14
N ARG A 67 1.76 -6.83 -16.44
CA ARG A 67 0.81 -7.28 -17.44
C ARG A 67 1.07 -8.75 -17.71
N GLY A 68 0.00 -9.51 -17.89
CA GLY A 68 0.09 -10.94 -18.17
C GLY A 68 -0.12 -11.84 -16.96
N PHE A 69 -0.30 -13.10 -17.32
CA PHE A 69 -0.54 -14.20 -16.41
C PHE A 69 0.79 -14.79 -15.95
N ILE A 70 0.89 -15.08 -14.66
CA ILE A 70 2.04 -15.74 -14.05
C ILE A 70 1.64 -17.19 -13.73
N LEU A 71 2.52 -18.11 -14.12
CA LEU A 71 2.45 -19.50 -13.66
C LEU A 71 2.96 -19.57 -12.22
N LEU A 72 2.07 -19.96 -11.31
CA LEU A 72 2.38 -20.02 -9.88
C LEU A 72 3.00 -21.36 -9.51
N PRO A 73 3.98 -21.38 -8.59
CA PRO A 73 4.44 -22.60 -7.95
C PRO A 73 3.29 -23.31 -7.22
N ALA A 74 3.34 -24.64 -7.17
CA ALA A 74 2.27 -25.45 -6.57
C ALA A 74 2.21 -25.32 -5.04
N GLU A 75 3.31 -24.86 -4.44
CA GLU A 75 3.46 -24.70 -2.98
C GLU A 75 2.72 -23.45 -2.46
N TRP A 76 2.31 -22.54 -3.35
CA TRP A 76 1.65 -21.30 -2.93
C TRP A 76 0.23 -21.59 -2.44
N GLU A 77 -0.01 -21.32 -1.16
CA GLU A 77 -1.31 -21.56 -0.55
C GLU A 77 -2.29 -20.44 -0.90
N LYS A 78 -3.54 -20.83 -1.16
CA LYS A 78 -4.63 -19.87 -1.38
C LYS A 78 -4.98 -19.18 -0.06
N HIS A 79 -5.10 -17.86 -0.12
CA HIS A 79 -5.49 -17.04 1.02
C HIS A 79 -6.61 -16.08 0.63
N LEU A 80 -7.49 -15.78 1.59
CA LEU A 80 -8.62 -14.88 1.40
C LEU A 80 -8.46 -13.63 2.26
N CYS A 81 -8.24 -12.49 1.62
CA CYS A 81 -8.36 -11.17 2.25
C CYS A 81 -9.75 -10.63 1.94
N GLY A 82 -10.66 -10.68 2.92
CA GLY A 82 -12.04 -10.24 2.75
C GLY A 82 -12.76 -10.96 1.60
N LYS A 83 -12.93 -10.26 0.46
CA LYS A 83 -13.55 -10.83 -0.76
C LYS A 83 -12.54 -11.14 -1.85
N ILE A 84 -11.28 -10.76 -1.65
CA ILE A 84 -10.19 -10.98 -2.59
C ILE A 84 -9.51 -12.32 -2.25
N SER A 85 -9.58 -13.25 -3.19
CA SER A 85 -8.80 -14.48 -3.16
C SER A 85 -7.46 -14.27 -3.86
N GLY A 86 -6.39 -14.70 -3.23
CA GLY A 86 -5.03 -14.64 -3.74
C GLY A 86 -4.18 -15.77 -3.18
N PHE A 87 -2.87 -15.58 -3.19
CA PHE A 87 -1.90 -16.57 -2.77
C PHE A 87 -0.87 -15.93 -1.83
N VAL A 88 -0.33 -16.71 -0.90
CA VAL A 88 0.71 -16.27 0.03
C VAL A 88 1.92 -17.19 -0.15
N PRO A 89 2.97 -16.75 -0.87
CA PRO A 89 4.20 -17.55 -0.96
C PRO A 89 4.86 -17.69 0.41
N GLU A 90 4.99 -16.57 1.12
CA GLU A 90 5.67 -16.44 2.40
C GLU A 90 5.04 -15.29 3.19
N GLY A 91 5.14 -15.33 4.52
CA GLY A 91 4.30 -14.57 5.47
C GLY A 91 3.84 -13.18 5.06
N ASN A 92 4.77 -12.23 4.82
CA ASN A 92 4.44 -10.82 4.56
C ASN A 92 4.25 -10.49 3.08
N VAL A 93 3.86 -11.48 2.28
CA VAL A 93 3.69 -11.35 0.84
C VAL A 93 2.28 -11.80 0.45
N PHE A 94 1.60 -10.99 -0.35
CA PHE A 94 0.34 -11.37 -0.96
C PHE A 94 0.46 -11.26 -2.47
N PHE A 95 0.03 -12.30 -3.17
CA PHE A 95 -0.04 -12.33 -4.61
C PHE A 95 -1.48 -12.38 -5.07
N TYR A 96 -1.81 -11.52 -6.04
CA TYR A 96 -3.12 -11.49 -6.67
C TYR A 96 -2.99 -11.60 -8.18
N GLN A 97 -3.85 -12.41 -8.79
CA GLN A 97 -3.89 -12.56 -10.24
C GLN A 97 -5.30 -12.38 -10.76
N ASP A 98 -5.43 -11.47 -11.72
CA ASP A 98 -6.59 -11.33 -12.57
C ASP A 98 -6.38 -12.08 -13.90
N THR A 99 -7.32 -11.92 -14.83
CA THR A 99 -7.29 -12.50 -16.17
C THR A 99 -6.15 -11.98 -17.05
N SER A 100 -5.70 -10.74 -16.84
CA SER A 100 -4.79 -10.04 -17.74
C SER A 100 -3.61 -9.34 -17.06
N TRP A 101 -3.54 -9.39 -15.73
CA TRP A 101 -2.49 -8.76 -14.94
C TRP A 101 -2.37 -9.41 -13.58
N SER A 102 -1.21 -9.18 -12.95
CA SER A 102 -0.86 -9.75 -11.66
C SER A 102 -0.25 -8.69 -10.76
N LEU A 103 -0.42 -8.88 -9.45
CA LEU A 103 0.11 -8.02 -8.40
C LEU A 103 0.87 -8.84 -7.36
N LEU A 104 1.93 -8.26 -6.83
CA LEU A 104 2.60 -8.73 -5.62
C LEU A 104 2.70 -7.58 -4.63
N PHE A 105 2.27 -7.84 -3.41
CA PHE A 105 2.36 -6.92 -2.30
C PHE A 105 3.42 -7.42 -1.34
N LEU A 106 4.40 -6.57 -1.01
CA LEU A 106 5.42 -6.82 0.00
C LEU A 106 5.14 -5.89 1.20
N PHE A 107 4.71 -6.46 2.32
CA PHE A 107 4.32 -5.71 3.52
C PHE A 107 5.45 -5.52 4.54
N SER A 108 6.66 -6.02 4.24
CA SER A 108 7.84 -5.88 5.09
C SER A 108 9.11 -5.84 4.25
N LEU A 109 9.71 -4.67 4.11
CA LEU A 109 11.01 -4.46 3.45
C LEU A 109 12.12 -4.39 4.51
N ASN A 110 12.47 -5.49 5.17
CA ASN A 110 13.54 -5.46 6.17
C ASN A 110 14.29 -6.80 6.24
N GLU A 111 15.27 -6.99 5.35
CA GLU A 111 16.32 -8.01 5.55
C GLU A 111 17.74 -7.43 5.66
N SER A 112 17.95 -6.13 5.42
CA SER A 112 19.30 -5.57 5.47
C SER A 112 19.41 -4.32 6.35
N ASN A 113 19.76 -4.58 7.60
CA ASN A 113 20.61 -3.76 8.48
C ASN A 113 20.26 -2.26 8.64
N LEU A 114 19.87 -1.96 9.89
CA LEU A 114 20.02 -0.70 10.62
C LEU A 114 18.94 0.36 10.39
N GLU A 115 18.07 0.44 11.41
CA GLU A 115 17.32 1.63 11.82
C GLU A 115 16.34 2.21 10.79
N LYS A 116 15.22 1.52 10.60
CA LYS A 116 13.92 2.20 10.56
C LYS A 116 12.88 1.27 11.16
N SER A 117 12.22 1.79 12.20
CA SER A 117 11.10 1.17 12.91
C SER A 117 9.87 1.07 11.99
N SER A 118 9.98 0.32 10.91
CA SER A 118 8.83 -0.01 10.06
C SER A 118 7.95 -0.96 10.89
N ILE A 119 6.79 -0.47 11.30
CA ILE A 119 5.80 -1.29 12.01
C ILE A 119 5.41 -2.43 11.05
N VAL A 120 5.45 -3.67 11.51
CA VAL A 120 4.97 -4.80 10.71
C VAL A 120 3.45 -4.81 10.80
N LEU A 121 2.78 -4.65 9.66
CA LEU A 121 1.33 -4.71 9.59
C LEU A 121 0.84 -6.10 10.01
N SER A 122 -0.18 -6.13 10.86
CA SER A 122 -0.91 -7.36 11.16
C SER A 122 -1.61 -7.88 9.90
N LEU A 123 -1.90 -9.20 9.87
CA LEU A 123 -2.61 -9.82 8.74
C LEU A 123 -3.93 -9.09 8.40
N LYS A 124 -4.64 -8.59 9.42
CA LYS A 124 -5.88 -7.82 9.25
C LYS A 124 -5.63 -6.52 8.48
N GLU A 125 -4.56 -5.80 8.79
CA GLU A 125 -4.21 -4.54 8.14
C GLU A 125 -3.69 -4.77 6.72
N GLN A 126 -2.89 -5.82 6.50
CA GLN A 126 -2.46 -6.25 5.17
C GLN A 126 -3.68 -6.55 4.29
N CYS A 127 -4.62 -7.35 4.78
CA CYS A 127 -5.84 -7.67 4.04
C CYS A 127 -6.74 -6.45 3.81
N SER A 128 -6.83 -5.54 4.79
CA SER A 128 -7.54 -4.27 4.61
C SER A 128 -6.96 -3.49 3.42
N PHE A 129 -5.63 -3.38 3.34
CA PHE A 129 -4.95 -2.71 2.23
C PHE A 129 -5.28 -3.36 0.88
N VAL A 130 -5.16 -4.69 0.79
CA VAL A 130 -5.47 -5.47 -0.42
C VAL A 130 -6.92 -5.26 -0.87
N ASP A 131 -7.88 -5.35 0.08
CA ASP A 131 -9.31 -5.18 -0.16
C ASP A 131 -9.67 -3.79 -0.68
N LYS A 132 -8.88 -2.76 -0.35
CA LYS A 132 -9.07 -1.40 -0.89
C LYS A 132 -8.33 -1.18 -2.21
N PHE A 133 -7.09 -1.66 -2.29
CA PHE A 133 -6.23 -1.45 -3.43
C PHE A 133 -6.79 -2.10 -4.69
N ILE A 134 -7.13 -3.39 -4.64
CA ILE A 134 -7.46 -4.16 -5.85
C ILE A 134 -8.73 -3.65 -6.54
N PRO A 135 -9.86 -3.41 -5.86
CA PRO A 135 -11.04 -2.84 -6.51
C PRO A 135 -10.78 -1.46 -7.11
N ARG A 136 -9.95 -0.64 -6.45
CA ARG A 136 -9.59 0.68 -6.93
C ARG A 136 -8.71 0.62 -8.17
N LEU A 137 -7.69 -0.24 -8.18
CA LEU A 137 -6.86 -0.48 -9.36
C LEU A 137 -7.71 -1.04 -10.50
N LYS A 138 -8.57 -2.03 -10.24
CA LYS A 138 -9.51 -2.59 -11.23
C LYS A 138 -10.33 -1.51 -11.92
N TYR A 139 -10.80 -0.52 -11.16
CA TYR A 139 -11.54 0.61 -11.71
C TYR A 139 -10.65 1.47 -12.63
N LEU A 140 -9.44 1.82 -12.18
CA LEU A 140 -8.49 2.63 -12.94
C LEU A 140 -8.02 1.96 -14.24
N LEU A 141 -7.90 0.63 -14.23
CA LEU A 141 -7.45 -0.14 -15.39
C LEU A 141 -8.54 -0.38 -16.45
N ARG A 142 -9.82 -0.04 -16.19
CA ARG A 142 -10.91 -0.24 -17.17
C ARG A 142 -10.68 0.50 -18.48
N ASP A 143 -10.13 1.71 -18.39
CA ASP A 143 -9.95 2.63 -19.51
C ASP A 143 -8.47 2.89 -19.81
N SER A 144 -7.56 2.15 -19.16
CA SER A 144 -6.12 2.37 -19.33
C SER A 144 -5.61 1.81 -20.65
N ASN A 145 -4.82 2.61 -21.37
CA ASN A 145 -4.10 2.15 -22.55
C ASN A 145 -3.04 1.09 -22.17
N VAL A 146 -2.85 0.11 -23.04
CA VAL A 146 -1.91 -1.00 -22.85
C VAL A 146 -0.44 -0.53 -22.86
N LEU A 147 -0.15 0.61 -23.50
CA LEU A 147 1.23 1.09 -23.73
C LEU A 147 1.78 2.04 -22.66
N ASP A 148 0.96 2.47 -21.70
CA ASP A 148 1.38 3.40 -20.63
C ASP A 148 1.67 2.65 -19.32
N PRO A 149 2.43 3.21 -18.37
CA PRO A 149 2.51 2.62 -17.03
C PRO A 149 1.11 2.47 -16.40
N PRO A 150 0.88 1.48 -15.53
CA PRO A 150 -0.42 1.30 -14.89
C PRO A 150 -0.76 2.52 -14.04
N LEU A 151 -2.04 2.89 -14.04
CA LEU A 151 -2.55 3.92 -13.13
C LEU A 151 -2.69 3.31 -11.73
N LEU A 152 -1.61 3.32 -10.96
CA LEU A 152 -1.64 2.89 -9.56
C LEU A 152 -2.48 3.89 -8.73
N PRO A 153 -3.37 3.41 -7.82
CA PRO A 153 -4.17 4.30 -6.99
C PRO A 153 -3.30 5.23 -6.14
N ALA A 154 -3.43 6.54 -6.29
CA ALA A 154 -2.61 7.47 -5.51
C ALA A 154 -3.00 7.51 -4.02
N ILE A 155 -4.29 7.37 -3.71
CA ILE A 155 -4.85 7.46 -2.36
C ILE A 155 -5.85 6.31 -2.16
N LEU A 156 -5.78 5.70 -0.98
CA LEU A 156 -6.69 4.66 -0.50
C LEU A 156 -7.29 5.09 0.83
N GLU A 157 -8.61 5.19 0.90
CA GLU A 157 -9.34 5.58 2.11
C GLU A 157 -9.90 4.36 2.84
N PHE A 158 -9.65 4.32 4.14
CA PHE A 158 -10.09 3.25 5.03
C PHE A 158 -11.16 3.80 5.99
N PRO A 159 -12.24 3.03 6.23
CA PRO A 159 -13.35 3.46 7.08
C PRO A 159 -12.96 3.52 8.56
#